data_AF-A0A9E0AI23-F1
#
_entry.id   AF-A0A9E0AI23-F1
#
_cell.length_a   1.000
_cell.length_b   1.000
_cell.length_c   1.000
_cell.angle_alpha   90.00
_cell.angle_beta   90.00
_cell.angle_gamma   90.00
#
_symmetry.space_group_name_H-M   'P 1'
#
loop_
_entity.id
_entity.type
_entity.pdbx_description
1 polymer ?
#
loop_
_entity_poly.entity_id
_entity_poly.type
_entity_poly.pdbx_seq_one_letter_code
_entity_poly.pdbx_strand_id
1 'polypeptide(L)'
;MKRTHIIIAIVLIAAFSRLLPHPDNFSPVAAIALFSGAFLGRSLGIFIPLISLLIGDLIMGSQDALYMEYLTSGQFATVYLSMIISSFIGMYIGKKVTVSSVLTGAVASSLVFFLITNFAYWYSGLLYPMNASGLVLSYTNAIPFYKWSLLGDLCYSITLFGSYYFIQRSRLQPIKL
;
A
#
# COMPACT_ATOMS: atom_id res chain seq x y z
N MET A 1 -1.88 -20.31 -17.56
CA MET A 1 -2.47 -19.17 -16.79
C MET A 1 -2.29 -17.86 -17.55
N LYS A 2 -3.37 -17.10 -17.77
CA LYS A 2 -3.29 -15.73 -18.33
C LYS A 2 -2.54 -14.80 -17.36
N ARG A 3 -1.81 -13.81 -17.88
CA ARG A 3 -1.01 -12.82 -17.11
C ARG A 3 -1.73 -12.27 -15.89
N THR A 4 -2.99 -11.88 -16.05
CA THR A 4 -3.85 -11.34 -14.98
C THR A 4 -3.97 -12.27 -13.77
N HIS A 5 -4.02 -13.60 -13.97
CA HIS A 5 -4.15 -14.55 -12.87
C HIS A 5 -2.88 -14.62 -12.03
N ILE A 6 -1.70 -14.45 -12.64
CA ILE A 6 -0.43 -14.41 -11.92
C ILE A 6 -0.39 -13.17 -11.02
N ILE A 7 -0.77 -12.02 -11.58
CA ILE A 7 -0.78 -10.76 -10.85
C ILE A 7 -1.76 -10.83 -9.67
N ILE A 8 -2.98 -11.35 -9.90
CA ILE A 8 -3.97 -11.54 -8.82
C ILE A 8 -3.43 -12.50 -7.75
N ALA A 9 -2.79 -13.61 -8.13
CA ALA A 9 -2.22 -14.54 -7.17
C ALA A 9 -1.11 -13.89 -6.31
N ILE A 10 -0.21 -13.13 -6.94
CA ILE A 10 0.85 -12.38 -6.23
C ILE A 10 0.22 -11.38 -5.24
N VAL A 11 -0.81 -10.66 -5.67
CA VAL A 11 -1.52 -9.70 -4.82
C VAL A 11 -2.21 -10.38 -3.65
N LEU A 12 -2.89 -11.51 -3.87
CA LEU A 12 -3.56 -12.25 -2.80
C LEU A 12 -2.57 -12.77 -1.76
N ILE A 13 -1.45 -13.35 -2.19
CA ILE A 13 -0.40 -13.82 -1.27
C ILE A 13 0.13 -12.67 -0.42
N ALA A 14 0.40 -11.52 -1.04
CA ALA A 14 0.82 -10.32 -0.32
C ALA A 14 -0.27 -9.79 0.61
N ALA A 15 -1.53 -9.80 0.22
CA ALA A 15 -2.65 -9.38 1.06
C ALA A 15 -2.70 -10.17 2.37
N PHE A 16 -2.50 -11.49 2.30
CA PHE A 16 -2.48 -12.35 3.48
C PHE A 16 -1.25 -12.14 4.38
N SER A 17 -0.13 -11.63 3.87
CA SER A 17 1.04 -11.35 4.72
C SER A 17 0.78 -10.24 5.74
N ARG A 18 -0.24 -9.40 5.50
CA ARG A 18 -0.72 -8.39 6.46
C ARG A 18 -1.29 -9.00 7.74
N LEU A 19 -1.75 -10.26 7.71
CA LEU A 19 -2.31 -10.91 8.90
C LEU A 19 -1.23 -11.48 9.83
N LEU A 20 0.03 -11.49 9.39
CA LEU A 20 1.15 -11.94 10.20
C LEU A 20 1.60 -10.82 11.15
N PRO A 21 2.14 -11.14 12.34
CA PRO A 21 2.71 -10.13 13.22
C PRO A 21 3.80 -9.31 12.51
N HIS A 22 3.63 -8.00 12.46
CA HIS A 22 4.54 -7.07 11.81
C HIS A 22 4.60 -5.75 12.59
N PRO A 23 5.68 -4.95 12.45
CA PRO A 23 5.72 -3.60 13.00
C PRO A 23 4.57 -2.73 12.48
N ASP A 24 4.19 -1.72 13.24
CA ASP A 24 3.17 -0.75 12.81
C ASP A 24 3.55 -0.14 11.46
N ASN A 25 2.55 -0.03 10.57
CA ASN A 25 2.68 0.43 9.19
C ASN A 25 3.63 -0.37 8.28
N PHE A 26 4.28 -1.45 8.75
CA PHE A 26 5.02 -2.35 7.87
C PHE A 26 4.03 -3.29 7.15
N SER A 27 3.41 -2.79 6.08
CA SER A 27 2.26 -3.43 5.44
C SER A 27 2.40 -3.47 3.91
N PRO A 28 1.85 -4.50 3.24
CA PRO A 28 1.97 -4.64 1.78
C PRO A 28 1.04 -3.73 0.97
N VAL A 29 0.13 -2.99 1.61
CA VAL A 29 -1.04 -2.41 0.93
C VAL A 29 -0.67 -1.36 -0.13
N ALA A 30 0.24 -0.41 0.18
CA ALA A 30 0.62 0.60 -0.81
C ALA A 30 1.46 0.00 -1.94
N ALA A 31 2.29 -1.00 -1.65
CA ALA A 31 2.99 -1.78 -2.67
C ALA A 31 2.02 -2.57 -3.58
N ILE A 32 0.97 -3.19 -3.02
CA ILE A 32 -0.09 -3.85 -3.78
C ILE A 32 -0.81 -2.84 -4.68
N ALA A 33 -1.11 -1.64 -4.17
CA ALA A 33 -1.74 -0.58 -4.95
C ALA A 33 -0.85 -0.13 -6.13
N LEU A 34 0.42 0.16 -5.85
CA LEU A 34 1.42 0.51 -6.86
C LEU A 34 1.56 -0.57 -7.94
N PHE A 35 1.71 -1.83 -7.52
CA PHE A 35 1.86 -2.99 -8.41
C PHE A 35 0.60 -3.25 -9.25
N SER A 36 -0.57 -3.19 -8.63
CA SER A 36 -1.86 -3.38 -9.31
C SER A 36 -2.11 -2.27 -10.33
N GLY A 37 -1.83 -1.01 -9.96
CA GLY A 37 -1.88 0.14 -10.85
C GLY A 37 -0.95 -0.02 -12.07
N ALA A 38 0.26 -0.55 -11.85
CA ALA A 38 1.24 -0.73 -12.92
C ALA A 38 0.83 -1.80 -13.96
N PHE A 39 0.02 -2.79 -13.58
CA PHE A 39 -0.21 -3.97 -14.43
C PHE A 39 -1.66 -4.32 -14.78
N LEU A 40 -2.68 -3.86 -14.03
CA LEU A 40 -4.06 -4.34 -14.17
C LEU A 40 -5.03 -3.38 -14.87
N GLY A 41 -4.55 -2.27 -15.43
CA GLY A 41 -5.42 -1.25 -16.03
C GLY A 41 -6.23 -0.48 -14.96
N ARG A 42 -6.95 0.57 -15.37
CA ARG A 42 -7.50 1.56 -14.43
C ARG A 42 -8.47 0.98 -13.40
N SER A 43 -9.43 0.17 -13.85
CA SER A 43 -10.47 -0.37 -12.96
C SER A 43 -9.88 -1.36 -11.95
N LEU A 44 -9.29 -2.45 -12.42
CA LEU A 44 -8.72 -3.48 -11.53
C LEU A 44 -7.53 -2.95 -10.72
N GLY A 45 -6.73 -2.04 -11.27
CA GLY A 45 -5.61 -1.42 -10.57
C GLY A 45 -6.03 -0.59 -9.35
N ILE A 46 -7.28 -0.13 -9.29
CA ILE A 46 -7.85 0.57 -8.14
C ILE A 46 -8.65 -0.40 -7.27
N PHE A 47 -9.55 -1.21 -7.84
CA PHE A 47 -10.46 -2.02 -7.01
C PHE A 47 -9.76 -3.17 -6.29
N ILE A 48 -8.77 -3.82 -6.90
CA ILE A 48 -8.06 -4.93 -6.25
C ILE A 48 -7.37 -4.51 -4.94
N PRO A 49 -6.53 -3.46 -4.89
CA PRO A 49 -5.90 -3.04 -3.64
C PRO A 49 -6.93 -2.61 -2.58
N LEU A 50 -8.01 -1.94 -2.98
CA LEU A 50 -9.04 -1.51 -2.04
C LEU A 50 -9.83 -2.67 -1.45
N ILE A 51 -10.20 -3.66 -2.26
CA ILE A 51 -10.87 -4.87 -1.80
C ILE A 51 -9.93 -5.68 -0.89
N SER A 52 -8.66 -5.80 -1.28
CA SER A 52 -7.63 -6.45 -0.47
C SER A 52 -7.47 -5.78 0.90
N LEU A 53 -7.43 -4.44 0.94
CA LEU A 53 -7.35 -3.66 2.16
C LEU A 53 -8.60 -3.89 3.04
N LEU A 54 -9.80 -3.80 2.43
CA LEU A 54 -11.08 -3.98 3.10
C LEU A 54 -11.24 -5.36 3.74
N ILE A 55 -10.86 -6.42 3.04
CA ILE A 55 -10.92 -7.78 3.60
C ILE A 55 -10.03 -7.87 4.84
N GLY A 56 -8.79 -7.37 4.77
CA GLY A 56 -7.89 -7.35 5.92
C GLY A 56 -8.46 -6.54 7.08
N ASP A 57 -9.04 -5.38 6.79
CA ASP A 57 -9.63 -4.49 7.79
C ASP A 57 -10.84 -5.12 8.50
N LEU A 58 -11.71 -5.82 7.76
CA LEU A 58 -12.85 -6.52 8.35
C LEU A 58 -12.41 -7.70 9.23
N ILE A 59 -11.36 -8.43 8.82
CA ILE A 59 -10.78 -9.52 9.63
C ILE A 59 -10.22 -8.95 10.94
N MET A 60 -9.41 -7.88 10.88
CA MET A 60 -8.86 -7.24 12.07
C MET A 60 -9.96 -6.66 12.96
N GLY A 61 -10.97 -5.99 12.38
CA GLY A 61 -12.10 -5.44 13.12
C GLY A 61 -12.95 -6.51 13.80
N SER A 62 -13.16 -7.68 13.19
CA SER A 62 -13.88 -8.77 13.84
C SER A 62 -13.19 -9.33 15.10
N GLN A 63 -11.90 -9.02 15.29
CA GLN A 63 -11.10 -9.46 16.43
C GLN A 63 -10.91 -8.35 17.49
N ASP A 64 -11.12 -7.08 17.13
CA ASP A 64 -10.89 -5.92 17.99
C ASP A 64 -11.97 -4.84 17.79
N ALA A 65 -12.76 -4.60 18.83
CA ALA A 65 -13.84 -3.61 18.82
C ALA A 65 -13.34 -2.17 18.64
N LEU A 66 -12.15 -1.83 19.14
CA LEU A 66 -11.55 -0.51 18.92
C LEU A 66 -11.15 -0.31 17.46
N TYR A 67 -10.66 -1.39 16.83
CA TYR A 67 -10.39 -1.36 15.38
C TYR A 67 -11.68 -1.18 14.58
N MET A 68 -12.80 -1.76 15.01
CA MET A 68 -14.09 -1.52 14.35
C MET A 68 -14.55 -0.06 14.44
N GLU A 69 -14.36 0.59 15.59
CA GLU A 69 -14.64 2.02 15.72
C GLU A 69 -13.78 2.83 14.75
N TYR A 70 -12.49 2.49 14.64
CA TYR A 70 -11.58 3.09 13.67
C TYR A 70 -12.09 2.96 12.22
N LEU A 71 -12.67 1.82 11.81
CA LEU A 71 -13.23 1.66 10.45
C LEU A 71 -14.35 2.64 10.11
N THR A 72 -15.04 3.16 11.13
CA THR A 72 -16.10 4.18 10.96
C THR A 72 -15.59 5.62 11.04
N SER A 73 -14.30 5.81 11.34
CA SER A 73 -13.68 7.13 11.50
C SER A 73 -13.35 7.81 10.16
N GLY A 74 -13.20 9.13 10.19
CA GLY A 74 -12.71 9.89 9.02
C GLY A 74 -11.27 9.52 8.63
N GLN A 75 -10.46 9.05 9.57
CA GLN A 75 -9.08 8.63 9.37
C GLN A 75 -9.01 7.43 8.43
N PHE A 76 -9.94 6.48 8.59
CA PHE A 76 -10.05 5.30 7.74
C PHE A 76 -10.16 5.66 6.25
N ALA A 77 -11.01 6.63 5.92
CA ALA A 77 -11.18 7.09 4.52
C ALA A 77 -9.87 7.63 3.91
N THR A 78 -8.99 8.20 4.73
CA THR A 78 -7.73 8.79 4.27
C THR A 78 -6.68 7.74 3.91
N VAL A 79 -6.73 6.56 4.53
CA VAL A 79 -5.92 5.39 4.14
C VAL A 79 -6.33 4.92 2.74
N TYR A 80 -7.63 4.80 2.49
CA TYR A 80 -8.16 4.37 1.19
C TYR A 80 -7.84 5.36 0.08
N LEU A 81 -7.96 6.67 0.38
CA LEU A 81 -7.55 7.73 -0.54
C LEU A 81 -6.06 7.60 -0.92
N SER A 82 -5.20 7.34 0.06
CA SER A 82 -3.76 7.14 -0.16
C SER A 82 -3.49 5.94 -1.07
N MET A 83 -4.27 4.86 -0.93
CA MET A 83 -4.15 3.69 -1.80
C MET A 83 -4.63 3.97 -3.23
N ILE A 84 -5.70 4.75 -3.40
CA ILE A 84 -6.16 5.18 -4.73
C ILE A 84 -5.06 5.99 -5.44
N ILE A 85 -4.43 6.93 -4.73
CA ILE A 85 -3.34 7.73 -5.29
C ILE A 85 -2.13 6.83 -5.60
N SER A 86 -1.79 5.89 -4.73
CA SER A 86 -0.73 4.90 -4.96
C SER A 86 -0.99 4.05 -6.22
N SER A 87 -2.25 3.67 -6.47
CA SER A 87 -2.63 3.02 -7.74
C SER A 87 -2.41 3.91 -8.95
N PHE A 88 -2.69 5.21 -8.87
CA PHE A 88 -2.40 6.15 -9.96
C PHE A 88 -0.89 6.34 -10.19
N ILE A 89 -0.09 6.40 -9.12
CA ILE A 89 1.37 6.37 -9.21
C ILE A 89 1.80 5.08 -9.93
N GLY A 90 1.19 3.95 -9.57
CA GLY A 90 1.38 2.66 -10.21
C GLY A 90 1.12 2.71 -11.71
N MET A 91 -0.03 3.26 -12.12
CA MET A 91 -0.39 3.42 -13.54
C MET A 91 0.60 4.29 -14.30
N TYR A 92 1.12 5.34 -13.66
CA TYR A 92 2.12 6.20 -14.26
C TYR A 92 3.44 5.46 -14.50
N ILE A 93 3.98 4.77 -13.48
CA ILE A 93 5.23 4.00 -13.62
C ILE A 93 5.05 2.77 -14.52
N GLY A 94 3.83 2.24 -14.62
CA GLY A 94 3.45 1.13 -15.49
C GLY A 94 3.71 1.37 -16.97
N LYS A 95 3.79 2.64 -17.40
CA LYS A 95 4.18 3.03 -18.77
C LYS A 95 5.60 2.57 -19.12
N LYS A 96 6.52 2.55 -18.13
CA LYS A 96 7.89 2.06 -18.28
C LYS A 96 8.43 1.58 -16.94
N VAL A 97 8.18 0.31 -16.66
CA VAL A 97 8.61 -0.30 -15.39
C VAL A 97 10.12 -0.60 -15.44
N THR A 98 10.84 0.02 -14.51
CA THR A 98 12.29 -0.13 -14.26
C THR A 98 12.55 -0.24 -12.77
N VAL A 99 13.74 -0.69 -12.36
CA VAL A 99 14.11 -0.70 -10.92
C VAL A 99 13.96 0.69 -10.31
N SER A 100 14.47 1.72 -11.00
CA SER A 100 14.34 3.11 -10.54
C SER A 100 12.89 3.53 -10.37
N SER A 101 12.03 3.26 -11.37
CA SER A 101 10.62 3.70 -11.29
C SER A 101 9.85 2.97 -10.18
N VAL A 102 10.17 1.71 -9.89
CA VAL A 102 9.58 0.95 -8.79
C VAL A 102 10.00 1.54 -7.45
N LEU A 103 11.30 1.80 -7.25
CA LEU A 103 11.81 2.38 -6.01
C LEU A 103 11.26 3.79 -5.77
N THR A 104 11.27 4.66 -6.79
CA THR A 104 10.69 6.00 -6.67
C THR A 104 9.18 5.95 -6.48
N GLY A 105 8.49 5.01 -7.12
CA GLY A 105 7.06 4.80 -6.94
C GLY A 105 6.71 4.38 -5.52
N ALA A 106 7.48 3.46 -4.93
CA ALA A 106 7.32 3.03 -3.54
C ALA A 106 7.54 4.19 -2.55
N VAL A 107 8.62 4.96 -2.74
CA VAL A 107 8.89 6.16 -1.93
C VAL A 107 7.74 7.16 -2.06
N ALA A 108 7.27 7.44 -3.28
CA ALA A 108 6.17 8.36 -3.52
C ALA A 108 4.86 7.90 -2.86
N SER A 109 4.50 6.62 -2.98
CA SER A 109 3.32 6.04 -2.33
C SER A 109 3.40 6.17 -0.80
N SER A 110 4.55 5.82 -0.21
CA SER A 110 4.76 5.93 1.24
C SER A 110 4.65 7.38 1.73
N LEU A 111 5.19 8.33 0.96
CA LEU A 111 5.16 9.75 1.29
C LEU A 111 3.75 10.32 1.18
N VAL A 112 2.99 9.93 0.14
CA VAL A 112 1.57 10.28 0.00
C VAL A 112 0.77 9.78 1.20
N PHE A 113 0.95 8.51 1.58
CA PHE A 113 0.30 7.93 2.75
C PHE A 113 0.64 8.73 4.03
N PHE A 114 1.92 9.03 4.25
CA PHE A 114 2.38 9.82 5.39
C PHE A 114 1.74 11.22 5.42
N LEU A 115 1.74 11.94 4.30
CA LEU A 115 1.19 13.29 4.23
C LEU A 115 -0.32 13.31 4.48
N ILE A 116 -1.06 12.43 3.81
CA ILE A 116 -2.53 12.43 3.87
C ILE A 116 -3.03 12.01 5.25
N THR A 117 -2.50 10.91 5.81
CA THR A 117 -3.01 10.37 7.08
C THR A 117 -2.68 11.28 8.25
N ASN A 118 -1.47 11.86 8.31
CA ASN A 118 -1.09 12.73 9.42
C ASN A 118 -1.71 14.12 9.35
N PHE A 119 -1.99 14.62 8.13
CA PHE A 119 -2.84 15.78 7.97
C PHE A 119 -4.25 15.52 8.53
N ALA A 120 -4.82 14.33 8.28
CA ALA A 120 -6.13 13.96 8.80
C ALA A 120 -6.16 13.82 10.33
N TYR A 121 -5.09 13.29 10.94
CA TYR A 121 -4.95 13.25 12.41
C TYR A 121 -4.87 14.64 13.04
N TRP A 122 -4.22 15.60 12.37
CA TRP A 122 -4.22 16.98 12.81
C TRP A 122 -5.59 17.64 12.60
N TYR A 123 -6.19 17.48 11.42
CA TYR A 123 -7.45 18.11 11.04
C TYR A 123 -8.63 17.63 11.89
N SER A 124 -8.57 16.42 12.43
CA SER A 124 -9.62 15.91 13.32
C SER A 124 -9.74 16.68 14.63
N GLY A 125 -8.66 17.37 15.06
CA GLY A 125 -8.62 18.10 16.32
C GLY A 125 -8.69 17.22 17.58
N LEU A 126 -8.70 15.89 17.42
CA LEU A 126 -8.87 14.95 18.54
C LEU A 126 -7.57 14.72 19.31
N LEU A 127 -6.46 14.52 18.58
CA LEU A 127 -5.16 14.19 19.17
C LEU A 127 -4.21 15.40 19.22
N TYR A 128 -4.40 16.35 18.30
CA TYR A 128 -3.54 17.51 18.13
C TYR A 128 -4.38 18.78 18.03
N PRO A 129 -3.92 19.91 18.60
CA PRO A 129 -4.62 21.18 18.47
C PRO A 129 -4.62 21.64 17.01
N MET A 130 -5.75 22.16 16.52
CA MET A 130 -5.92 22.63 15.14
C MET A 130 -5.24 23.99 14.89
N ASN A 131 -3.93 24.05 15.12
CA ASN A 131 -3.07 25.19 14.84
C ASN A 131 -1.74 24.72 14.23
N ALA A 132 -0.89 25.66 13.83
CA ALA A 132 0.39 25.35 13.19
C ALA A 132 1.31 24.47 14.06
N SER A 133 1.29 24.66 15.38
CA SER A 133 2.08 23.84 16.32
C SER A 133 1.59 22.39 16.34
N GLY A 134 0.27 22.17 16.39
CA GLY A 134 -0.31 20.83 16.34
C GLY A 134 -0.07 20.12 14.99
N LEU A 135 0.00 20.87 13.89
CA LEU A 135 0.34 20.30 12.58
C LEU A 135 1.78 19.76 12.58
N VAL A 136 2.73 20.57 13.06
CA VAL A 136 4.13 20.16 13.20
C VAL A 136 4.26 18.96 14.14
N LEU A 137 3.52 18.97 15.25
CA LEU A 137 3.52 17.88 16.22
C LEU A 137 2.99 16.57 15.62
N SER A 138 1.89 16.62 14.86
CA SER A 138 1.33 15.46 14.17
C SER A 138 2.36 14.79 13.26
N TYR A 139 3.03 15.58 12.41
CA TYR A 139 4.05 15.05 11.52
C TYR A 139 5.31 14.56 12.25
N THR A 140 5.76 15.28 13.28
CA THR A 140 6.96 14.91 14.04
C THR A 140 6.78 13.57 14.75
N ASN A 141 5.63 13.38 15.39
CA ASN A 141 5.29 12.13 16.07
C ASN A 141 5.08 10.96 15.10
N ALA A 142 4.78 11.24 13.84
CA ALA A 142 4.58 10.23 12.82
C ALA A 142 5.89 9.72 12.17
N ILE A 143 7.03 10.39 12.38
CA ILE A 143 8.32 10.00 11.77
C ILE A 143 8.74 8.54 12.07
N PRO A 144 8.63 8.02 13.31
CA PRO A 144 8.94 6.63 13.60
C PRO A 144 8.08 5.64 12.82
N PHE A 145 6.80 5.96 12.63
CA PHE A 145 5.86 5.14 11.86
C PHE A 145 6.17 5.22 10.37
N TYR A 146 6.55 6.39 9.86
CA TYR A 146 6.93 6.58 8.46
C TYR A 146 8.14 5.73 8.07
N LYS A 147 9.11 5.58 8.98
CA LYS A 147 10.26 4.69 8.76
C LYS A 147 9.78 3.27 8.41
N TRP A 148 8.81 2.74 9.14
CA TRP A 148 8.28 1.39 8.89
C TRP A 148 7.41 1.33 7.64
N SER A 149 6.60 2.36 7.36
CA SER A 149 5.88 2.49 6.08
C SER A 149 6.82 2.42 4.89
N LEU A 150 7.88 3.26 4.90
CA LEU A 150 8.84 3.35 3.81
C LEU A 150 9.59 2.03 3.58
N LEU A 151 10.08 1.41 4.66
CA LEU A 151 10.77 0.13 4.57
C LEU A 151 9.86 -1.00 4.09
N GLY A 152 8.61 -1.02 4.58
CA GLY A 152 7.58 -1.97 4.14
C GLY A 152 7.29 -1.81 2.65
N ASP A 153 7.00 -0.59 2.20
CA ASP A 153 6.67 -0.31 0.81
C ASP A 153 7.81 -0.65 -0.15
N LEU A 154 9.06 -0.35 0.23
CA LEU A 154 10.23 -0.75 -0.55
C LEU A 154 10.37 -2.28 -0.61
N CYS A 155 10.32 -2.95 0.54
CA CYS A 155 10.47 -4.40 0.64
C CYS A 155 9.41 -5.14 -0.19
N TYR A 156 8.14 -4.79 0.01
CA TYR A 156 7.04 -5.39 -0.72
C TYR A 156 7.07 -5.01 -2.19
N SER A 157 7.37 -3.76 -2.57
CA SER A 157 7.45 -3.40 -4.00
C SER A 157 8.55 -4.17 -4.73
N ILE A 158 9.73 -4.31 -4.12
CA ILE A 158 10.81 -5.14 -4.68
C ILE A 158 10.34 -6.58 -4.84
N THR A 159 9.67 -7.13 -3.83
CA THR A 159 9.18 -8.52 -3.83
C THR A 159 8.10 -8.75 -4.89
N LEU A 160 7.09 -7.87 -5.00
CA LEU A 160 5.97 -8.01 -5.92
C LEU A 160 6.42 -7.85 -7.38
N PHE A 161 7.15 -6.77 -7.68
CA PHE A 161 7.64 -6.55 -9.04
C PHE A 161 8.70 -7.61 -9.40
N GLY A 162 9.63 -7.92 -8.50
CA GLY A 162 10.68 -8.91 -8.70
C GLY A 162 10.12 -10.31 -8.95
N SER A 163 9.18 -10.78 -8.13
CA SER A 163 8.54 -12.09 -8.32
C SER A 163 7.79 -12.19 -9.65
N TYR A 164 7.06 -11.14 -10.03
CA TYR A 164 6.38 -11.08 -11.33
C TYR A 164 7.35 -11.20 -12.51
N TYR A 165 8.44 -10.43 -12.51
CA TYR A 165 9.46 -10.50 -13.56
C TYR A 165 10.22 -11.83 -13.59
N PHE A 166 10.50 -12.40 -12.42
CA PHE A 166 11.12 -13.72 -12.31
C PHE A 166 10.23 -14.81 -12.95
N ILE A 167 8.93 -14.85 -12.59
CA ILE A 167 7.97 -15.79 -13.15
C ILE A 167 7.82 -15.59 -14.67
N GLN A 168 7.79 -14.34 -15.13
CA GLN A 168 7.69 -14.04 -16.56
C GLN A 168 8.93 -14.53 -17.33
N ARG A 169 10.14 -14.34 -16.79
CA ARG A 169 11.39 -14.82 -17.40
C ARG A 169 11.43 -16.35 -17.49
N SER A 170 11.06 -17.05 -16.43
CA SER A 170 11.06 -18.53 -16.40
C SER A 170 10.04 -19.16 -17.34
N ARG A 171 9.01 -18.41 -17.77
CA ARG A 171 8.08 -18.86 -18.82
C ARG A 171 8.60 -18.64 -20.24
N LEU A 172 9.46 -17.65 -20.43
CA LEU A 172 10.03 -17.33 -21.74
C LEU A 172 11.28 -18.18 -22.06
N GLN A 173 11.97 -18.68 -21.03
CA GLN A 173 13.03 -19.66 -21.17
C GLN A 173 12.47 -21.04 -20.78
N PRO A 174 12.02 -21.89 -21.73
CA PRO A 174 11.66 -23.25 -21.38
C PRO A 174 12.88 -23.89 -20.70
N ILE A 175 12.65 -24.46 -19.52
CA ILE A 175 13.67 -25.18 -18.76
C ILE A 175 14.19 -26.27 -19.69
N LYS A 176 15.44 -26.11 -20.17
CA LYS A 176 16.15 -27.20 -20.82
C LYS A 176 16.50 -28.20 -19.72
N LEU A 177 15.66 -29.22 -19.56
CA LEU A 177 15.99 -30.45 -18.82
C LEU A 177 16.98 -31.27 -19.65
#